data_AF-A0A954E2N6-F1
#
_entry.id   AF-A0A954E2N6-F1
#
_cell.length_a   1.000
_cell.length_b   1.000
_cell.length_c   1.000
_cell.angle_alpha   90.00
_cell.angle_beta   90.00
_cell.angle_gamma   90.00
#
_symmetry.space_group_name_H-M   'P 1'
#
loop_
_entity.id
_entity.type
_entity.pdbx_description
1 polymer ?
#
loop_
_entity_poly.entity_id
_entity_poly.type
_entity_poly.pdbx_seq_one_letter_code
_entity_poly.pdbx_strand_id
1 'polypeptide(L)'
;MSTPRSAEEDVLRKQRLLRPIRRLLPLLPKWGPFGFLRYGLTQLDSGDLRVGDAAPDAPVVALDGSPGSLLAHLTGKPLVLVFGSFT
;
A
#
# COMPACT_ATOMS: atom_id res chain seq x y z
N MET A 1 15.01 11.09 -18.55
CA MET A 1 13.74 11.82 -18.73
C MET A 1 12.77 10.89 -19.43
N SER A 2 11.94 10.19 -18.65
CA SER A 2 10.95 9.24 -19.15
C SER A 2 9.57 9.89 -19.04
N THR A 3 8.86 9.97 -20.16
CA THR A 3 7.59 10.70 -20.30
C THR A 3 6.48 10.14 -19.40
N PRO A 4 5.68 10.99 -18.72
CA PRO A 4 4.62 10.57 -17.79
C PRO A 4 3.49 9.77 -18.43
N ARG A 5 3.32 9.86 -19.76
CA ARG A 5 2.28 9.15 -20.53
C ARG A 5 2.49 7.62 -20.58
N SER A 6 3.73 7.14 -20.41
CA SER A 6 4.06 5.70 -20.49
C SER A 6 3.61 4.92 -19.25
N ALA A 7 3.65 5.54 -18.06
CA ALA A 7 3.31 4.85 -16.81
C ALA A 7 1.80 4.59 -16.70
N GLU A 8 0.99 5.52 -17.19
CA GLU A 8 -0.47 5.42 -17.15
C GLU A 8 -1.01 4.31 -18.07
N GLU A 9 -0.42 4.14 -19.25
CA GLU A 9 -0.77 3.05 -20.18
C GLU A 9 -0.38 1.66 -19.64
N ASP A 10 0.74 1.56 -18.92
CA ASP A 10 1.18 0.32 -18.28
C ASP A 10 0.29 -0.08 -17.11
N VAL A 11 -0.16 0.90 -16.30
CA VAL A 11 -1.13 0.69 -15.23
C VAL A 11 -2.47 0.22 -15.81
N LEU A 12 -2.93 0.85 -16.89
CA LEU A 12 -4.18 0.47 -17.56
C LEU A 12 -4.11 -0.92 -18.19
N ARG A 13 -2.96 -1.29 -18.79
CA ARG A 13 -2.72 -2.66 -19.30
C ARG A 13 -2.75 -3.70 -18.19
N LYS A 14 -2.05 -3.47 -17.09
CA LYS A 14 -2.02 -4.38 -15.93
C LYS A 14 -3.39 -4.51 -15.27
N GLN A 15 -4.13 -3.40 -15.13
CA GLN A 15 -5.50 -3.43 -14.61
C GLN A 15 -6.44 -4.26 -15.50
N ARG A 16 -6.29 -4.20 -16.83
CA ARG A 16 -7.13 -4.97 -17.76
C ARG A 16 -6.88 -6.47 -17.68
N LEU A 17 -5.63 -6.87 -17.45
CA LEU A 17 -5.21 -8.27 -17.28
C LEU A 17 -5.68 -8.90 -15.95
N LEU A 18 -5.78 -8.10 -14.88
CA LEU A 18 -6.12 -8.58 -13.54
C LEU A 18 -7.65 -8.60 -13.24
N ARG A 19 -8.48 -8.00 -14.11
CA ARG A 19 -9.95 -8.00 -13.98
C ARG A 19 -10.59 -9.40 -13.82
N PRO A 20 -10.24 -10.42 -14.63
CA PRO A 20 -10.85 -11.75 -14.47
C PRO A 20 -10.41 -12.43 -13.17
N ILE A 21 -9.16 -12.25 -12.75
CA ILE A 21 -8.61 -12.82 -11.50
C ILE A 21 -9.31 -12.21 -10.27
N ARG A 22 -9.58 -10.90 -10.30
CA ARG A 22 -10.31 -10.18 -9.23
C ARG A 22 -11.72 -10.71 -8.99
N ARG A 23 -12.41 -11.25 -10.01
CA ARG A 23 -13.78 -11.79 -9.88
C ARG A 23 -13.83 -13.19 -9.25
N LEU A 24 -12.77 -13.99 -9.37
CA LEU A 24 -12.69 -15.35 -8.85
C LEU A 24 -12.06 -15.43 -7.44
N LEU A 25 -11.32 -14.40 -7.03
CA LEU A 25 -10.66 -14.32 -5.73
C LEU A 25 -11.58 -14.48 -4.49
N PRO A 26 -12.84 -13.99 -4.45
CA PRO A 26 -13.71 -14.19 -3.28
C PRO A 26 -14.24 -15.63 -3.14
N LEU A 27 -14.07 -16.48 -4.16
CA LEU A 27 -14.47 -17.90 -4.14
C LEU A 27 -13.36 -18.82 -3.59
N LEU A 28 -12.16 -18.29 -3.36
CA LEU A 28 -11.06 -19.06 -2.79
C LEU A 28 -11.28 -19.32 -1.29
N PRO A 29 -10.99 -20.53 -0.80
CA PRO A 29 -11.19 -20.90 0.60
C PRO A 29 -10.35 -20.03 1.54
N LYS A 30 -10.94 -19.64 2.67
CA LYS A 30 -10.37 -18.68 3.65
C LYS A 30 -9.24 -19.23 4.53
N TRP A 31 -8.85 -20.50 4.35
CA TRP A 31 -7.90 -21.18 5.24
C TRP A 31 -6.61 -21.48 4.49
N GLY A 32 -5.48 -21.07 5.07
CA GLY A 32 -4.13 -21.26 4.51
C GLY A 32 -3.54 -20.04 3.78
N PRO A 33 -2.48 -20.20 2.97
CA PRO A 33 -1.68 -19.10 2.39
C PRO A 33 -2.47 -18.16 1.45
N PHE A 34 -3.71 -18.52 1.10
CA PHE A 34 -4.63 -17.71 0.31
C PHE A 34 -5.09 -16.42 1.02
N GLY A 35 -5.08 -16.38 2.36
CA GLY A 35 -5.34 -15.15 3.11
C GLY A 35 -4.28 -14.09 2.82
N PHE A 36 -3.00 -14.46 2.94
CA PHE A 36 -1.86 -13.60 2.61
C PHE A 36 -1.86 -13.19 1.14
N LEU A 37 -2.19 -14.13 0.23
CA LEU A 37 -2.30 -13.86 -1.20
C LEU A 37 -3.40 -12.83 -1.52
N ARG A 38 -4.50 -12.82 -0.77
CA ARG A 38 -5.57 -11.84 -0.94
C ARG A 38 -5.13 -10.44 -0.50
N TYR A 39 -4.48 -10.29 0.65
CA TYR A 39 -3.94 -9.01 1.09
C TYR A 39 -2.83 -8.51 0.16
N GLY A 40 -1.87 -9.38 -0.17
CA GLY A 40 -0.79 -9.07 -1.11
C GLY A 40 -1.30 -8.66 -2.48
N LEU A 41 -2.18 -9.43 -3.13
CA LEU A 41 -2.61 -9.12 -4.50
C LEU A 41 -3.67 -8.02 -4.62
N THR A 42 -4.43 -7.70 -3.57
CA THR A 42 -5.49 -6.67 -3.65
C THR A 42 -5.14 -5.33 -3.01
N GLN A 43 -4.14 -5.27 -2.13
CA GLN A 43 -3.74 -4.04 -1.44
C GLN A 43 -2.31 -3.57 -1.76
N LEU A 44 -1.50 -4.37 -2.48
CA LEU A 44 -0.23 -3.89 -3.03
C LEU A 44 -0.52 -3.01 -4.25
N ASP A 45 -0.86 -1.76 -4.01
CA ASP A 45 -0.64 -0.71 -5.00
C ASP A 45 0.83 -0.29 -4.92
N SER A 46 1.51 -0.31 -6.05
CA SER A 46 2.87 0.23 -6.17
C SER A 46 2.83 1.72 -5.84
N GLY A 47 3.45 2.11 -4.72
CA GLY A 47 3.59 3.52 -4.35
C GLY A 47 4.53 4.28 -5.29
N ASP A 48 4.25 5.56 -5.54
CA ASP A 48 5.08 6.48 -6.35
C ASP A 48 5.91 7.43 -5.47
N LEU A 49 6.21 7.04 -4.22
CA LEU A 49 7.07 7.81 -3.32
C LEU A 49 8.51 7.78 -3.82
N ARG A 50 9.11 8.96 -4.01
CA ARG A 50 10.49 9.13 -4.48
C ARG A 50 11.40 9.60 -3.36
N VAL A 51 12.69 9.33 -3.51
CA VAL A 51 13.70 9.84 -2.58
C VAL A 51 13.72 11.36 -2.64
N GLY A 52 13.59 12.01 -1.48
CA GLY A 52 13.53 13.47 -1.37
C GLY A 52 12.11 14.04 -1.33
N ASP A 53 11.08 13.22 -1.58
CA ASP A 53 9.70 13.65 -1.38
C ASP A 53 9.44 13.93 0.11
N ALA A 54 8.60 14.95 0.37
CA ALA A 54 8.10 15.19 1.70
C ALA A 54 7.27 13.98 2.15
N ALA A 55 7.46 13.56 3.40
CA ALA A 55 6.64 12.49 3.97
C ALA A 55 5.16 12.90 3.94
N PRO A 56 4.26 12.05 3.41
CA PRO A 56 2.83 12.34 3.42
C PRO A 56 2.30 12.27 4.85
N ASP A 57 1.37 13.16 5.19
CA ASP A 57 0.65 13.00 6.46
C ASP A 57 -0.35 11.85 6.38
N ALA A 58 -0.45 11.10 7.46
CA ALA A 58 -1.40 10.01 7.59
C ALA A 58 -1.96 9.98 9.01
N PRO A 59 -3.28 9.79 9.16
CA PRO A 59 -3.87 9.53 10.47
C PRO A 59 -3.36 8.18 10.98
N VAL A 60 -2.94 8.16 12.23
CA VAL A 60 -2.47 6.96 12.92
C VAL A 60 -3.21 6.79 14.24
N VAL A 61 -3.23 5.57 14.75
CA VAL A 61 -3.74 5.26 16.08
C VAL A 61 -2.57 4.69 16.88
N ALA A 62 -2.26 5.32 18.01
CA ALA A 62 -1.23 4.84 18.91
C ALA A 62 -1.68 3.57 19.63
N LEU A 63 -0.73 2.88 20.26
CA LEU A 63 -1.01 1.62 20.97
C LEU A 63 -1.95 1.81 22.16
N ASP A 64 -2.04 3.02 22.70
CA ASP A 64 -2.98 3.41 23.76
C ASP A 64 -4.39 3.74 23.21
N GLY A 65 -4.60 3.63 21.90
CA GLY A 65 -5.86 3.94 21.23
C GLY A 65 -6.05 5.43 20.92
N SER A 66 -5.09 6.29 21.26
CA SER A 66 -5.20 7.72 20.96
C SER A 66 -5.02 8.00 19.46
N PRO A 67 -5.85 8.89 18.87
CA PRO A 67 -5.68 9.31 17.48
C PRO A 67 -4.49 10.26 17.36
N GLY A 68 -3.77 10.17 16.24
CA GLY A 68 -2.64 11.04 15.96
C GLY A 68 -2.39 11.23 14.46
N SER A 69 -1.39 12.03 14.15
CA SER A 69 -0.87 12.25 12.80
C SER A 69 0.58 11.76 12.73
N LEU A 70 0.95 11.19 11.58
CA LEU A 70 2.31 10.76 11.32
C LEU A 70 3.30 11.95 11.40
N LEU A 71 2.94 13.09 10.81
CA LEU A 71 3.83 14.27 10.80
C LEU A 71 3.99 14.89 12.18
N ALA A 72 3.03 14.73 13.10
CA ALA A 72 3.17 15.20 14.48
C ALA A 72 4.37 14.56 15.21
N HIS A 73 4.86 13.42 14.72
CA HIS A 73 6.02 12.72 15.28
C HIS A 73 7.36 13.16 14.65
N LEU A 74 7.34 13.97 13.58
CA LEU A 74 8.54 14.54 12.95
C LEU A 74 9.08 15.71 13.78
N THR A 75 9.73 15.40 14.90
CA THR A 75 10.26 16.39 15.86
C THR A 75 11.77 16.64 15.66
N GLY A 76 12.16 16.95 14.42
CA GLY A 76 13.56 17.30 14.09
C GLY A 76 14.57 16.15 14.18
N LYS A 77 14.08 14.92 14.35
CA LYS A 77 14.87 13.68 14.30
C LYS A 77 14.42 12.84 13.10
N PRO A 78 15.32 12.01 12.53
CA PRO A 78 14.94 11.08 11.49
C PRO A 78 13.83 10.14 11.98
N LEU A 79 12.75 10.04 11.21
CA LEU A 79 11.64 9.12 11.48
C LEU A 79 11.78 7.88 10.60
N VAL A 80 11.70 6.70 11.21
CA VAL A 80 11.71 5.41 10.49
C VAL A 80 10.33 4.77 10.63
N LEU A 81 9.73 4.42 9.50
CA LEU A 81 8.45 3.73 9.41
C LEU A 81 8.67 2.26 9.11
N VAL A 82 8.17 1.39 9.98
CA VAL A 82 8.20 -0.06 9.80
C VAL A 82 6.78 -0.55 9.61
N PHE A 83 6.45 -1.01 8.40
CA PHE A 83 5.19 -1.65 8.11
C PHE A 83 5.29 -3.13 8.43
N GLY A 84 4.48 -3.59 9.37
CA GLY A 84 4.43 -4.99 9.77
C GLY A 84 3.00 -5.43 10.07
N SER A 85 2.77 -6.73 10.00
CA SER A 85 1.54 -7.37 10.48
C SER A 85 1.89 -8.33 11.60
N PHE A 86 1.15 -8.27 12.70
CA PHE A 86 1.13 -9.30 13.71
C PHE A 86 -0.14 -10.13 13.51
N THR A 87 0.01 -11.46 13.46
CA THR A 87 -1.09 -12.44 13.32
C THR A 87 -1.39 -13.09 14.65
#